data_AF-A0A949XNY0-F1
#
_entry.id   AF-A0A949XNY0-F1
#
_cell.length_a   1.000
_cell.length_b   1.000
_cell.length_c   1.000
_cell.angle_alpha   90.00
_cell.angle_beta   90.00
_cell.angle_gamma   90.00
#
_symmetry.space_group_name_H-M   'P 1'
#
loop_
_entity.id
_entity.type
_entity.pdbx_description
1 polymer ?
#
loop_
_entity_poly.entity_id
_entity_poly.type
_entity_poly.pdbx_seq_one_letter_code
_entity_poly.pdbx_strand_id
1 'polypeptide(L)' 'ATCGTIRLKLLKLGALVRISVRRVKIAMASACPWQCEFALAHSRLYAAS' A
#
# COMPACT_ATOMS: atom_id res chain seq x y z
N ALA A 1 10.13 10.44 -9.71
CA ALA A 1 9.62 9.11 -10.08
C ALA A 1 8.12 9.19 -10.32
N THR A 2 7.65 8.96 -11.55
CA THR A 2 6.24 9.09 -11.94
C THR A 2 5.47 7.82 -11.55
N CYS A 3 4.65 7.92 -10.50
CA CYS A 3 3.85 6.85 -9.89
C CYS A 3 2.57 6.47 -10.68
N GLY A 4 2.64 6.47 -12.01
CA GLY A 4 1.48 6.28 -12.89
C GLY A 4 0.78 4.91 -12.74
N THR A 5 1.55 3.84 -12.53
CA THR A 5 1.04 2.45 -12.47
C THR A 5 0.51 2.06 -11.09
N ILE A 6 1.18 2.52 -10.02
CA ILE A 6 0.76 2.31 -8.63
C ILE A 6 -0.62 2.94 -8.43
N ARG A 7 -0.81 4.19 -8.87
CA ARG A 7 -2.07 4.92 -8.71
C ARG A 7 -3.26 4.26 -9.41
N LEU A 8 -3.07 3.76 -10.63
CA LEU A 8 -4.15 3.12 -11.40
C LEU A 8 -4.58 1.76 -10.84
N LYS A 9 -3.65 0.99 -10.26
CA LYS A 9 -3.99 -0.30 -9.62
C LYS A 9 -4.66 -0.13 -8.26
N LEU A 10 -4.25 0.87 -7.47
CA LEU A 10 -4.81 1.12 -6.14
C LEU A 10 -6.22 1.71 -6.19
N LEU A 11 -6.50 2.58 -7.17
CA LEU A 11 -7.87 3.07 -7.44
C LEU A 11 -8.82 1.91 -7.72
N LYS A 12 -8.38 0.90 -8.48
CA LYS A 12 -9.18 -0.32 -8.76
C LYS A 12 -9.41 -1.20 -7.54
N LEU A 13 -8.52 -1.16 -6.54
CA LEU A 13 -8.66 -1.92 -5.28
C LEU A 13 -9.38 -1.13 -4.17
N GLY A 14 -9.71 0.15 -4.40
CA GLY A 14 -10.25 1.04 -3.38
C GLY A 14 -9.23 1.36 -2.26
N ALA A 15 -7.93 1.18 -2.52
CA ALA A 15 -6.88 1.40 -1.54
C ALA A 15 -6.39 2.86 -1.58
N LEU A 16 -6.45 3.56 -0.44
CA LEU A 16 -5.97 4.93 -0.30
C LEU A 16 -4.46 4.91 -0.04
N VAL A 17 -3.66 5.49 -0.93
CA VAL A 17 -2.19 5.47 -0.78
C VAL A 17 -1.63 6.88 -0.66
N ARG A 18 -0.99 7.12 0.48
CA ARG A 18 -0.29 8.36 0.82
C ARG A 18 1.20 8.10 0.79
N ILE A 19 1.90 8.80 -0.09
CA ILE A 19 3.35 8.67 -0.26
C ILE A 19 4.00 9.89 0.39
N SER A 20 4.99 9.67 1.24
CA SER A 20 5.89 10.70 1.76
C SER A 20 7.34 10.37 1.35
N VAL A 21 8.24 11.34 1.47
CA VAL A 21 9.65 11.22 1.04
C VAL A 21 10.36 10.00 1.66
N ARG A 22 9.99 9.61 2.89
CA ARG A 22 10.58 8.47 3.61
C ARG A 22 9.67 7.26 3.78
N ARG A 23 8.34 7.42 3.69
CA ARG A 23 7.38 6.37 4.08
C ARG A 23 6.15 6.35 3.17
N VAL A 24 5.63 5.17 2.92
CA VAL A 24 4.40 4.95 2.15
C VAL A 24 3.33 4.39 3.09
N LYS A 25 2.17 5.06 3.17
CA LYS A 25 1.01 4.62 3.95
C LYS A 25 -0.09 4.15 3.02
N ILE A 26 -0.61 2.96 3.26
CA ILE A 26 -1.60 2.30 2.39
C ILE A 26 -2.78 1.91 3.28
N ALA A 27 -3.95 2.49 3.02
CA ALA A 27 -5.20 2.11 3.67
C ALA A 27 -5.99 1.22 2.71
N MET A 28 -6.18 -0.04 3.09
CA MET A 28 -6.92 -1.03 2.30
C MET A 28 -8.40 -0.99 2.71
N ALA A 29 -9.32 -1.09 1.75
CA ALA A 29 -10.74 -1.28 2.05
C ALA A 29 -10.95 -2.65 2.72
N SER A 30 -11.86 -2.74 3.70
CA SER A 30 -12.11 -3.95 4.52
C SER A 30 -12.45 -5.21 3.70
N ALA A 31 -13.00 -5.07 2.50
CA ALA A 31 -13.31 -6.16 1.58
C ALA A 31 -12.14 -6.56 0.64
N CYS A 32 -10.96 -5.94 0.76
CA CYS A 32 -9.85 -6.22 -0.15
C CYS A 32 -9.22 -7.60 0.15
N PRO A 33 -9.19 -8.53 -0.82
CA PRO A 33 -8.74 -9.91 -0.60
C PRO A 33 -7.23 -10.02 -0.32
N TRP A 34 -6.45 -8.97 -0.59
CA TRP A 34 -4.98 -8.97 -0.44
C TRP A 34 -4.48 -8.31 0.86
N GLN A 35 -5.37 -8.02 1.82
CA GLN A 35 -5.00 -7.35 3.07
C GLN A 35 -3.94 -8.10 3.87
N CYS A 36 -4.06 -9.42 4.01
CA CYS A 36 -3.12 -10.23 4.82
C CYS A 36 -1.70 -10.17 4.25
N GLU A 37 -1.56 -10.35 2.94
CA GLU A 37 -0.25 -10.27 2.26
C GLU A 37 0.37 -8.88 2.44
N PHE A 38 -0.45 -7.83 2.33
CA PHE A 38 0.02 -6.47 2.48
C PHE A 38 0.43 -6.15 3.92
N ALA A 39 -0.32 -6.65 4.91
CA ALA A 39 0.00 -6.50 6.32
C ALA A 39 1.30 -7.21 6.69
N LEU A 40 1.51 -8.41 6.16
CA LEU A 40 2.74 -9.19 6.32
C LEU A 40 3.96 -8.49 5.71
N ALA A 41 3.81 -7.97 4.49
CA ALA A 41 4.87 -7.19 3.85
C ALA A 41 5.18 -5.92 4.65
N HIS A 42 4.15 -5.22 5.13
CA HIS A 42 4.30 -4.02 5.95
C HIS A 42 5.03 -4.32 7.27
N SER A 43 4.69 -5.41 7.98
CA SER A 43 5.37 -5.78 9.23
C SER A 43 6.85 -6.11 9.00
N ARG A 44 7.18 -6.81 7.90
CA ARG A 44 8.57 -7.11 7.52
C ARG A 44 9.38 -5.88 7.17
N LEU A 45 8.79 -4.94 6.41
CA LEU A 45 9.45 -3.69 6.08
C LEU A 45 9.66 -2.80 7.30
N TYR A 46 8.73 -2.83 8.26
CA TYR A 46 8.84 -2.08 9.52
C TYR A 46 9.86 -2.71 10.47
N ALA A 47 9.99 -4.04 10.49
CA ALA A 47 11.01 -4.74 11.27
C ALA A 47 12.44 -4.54 10.70
N ALA A 48 12.56 -4.26 9.41
CA ALA A 48 13.83 -4.04 8.72
C ALA A 48 14.31 -2.57 8.70
N SER A 49 13.55 -1.65 9.31
CA SER A 49 13.87 -0.21 9.35
C SER A 49 14.37 0.24 10.72
#